data_AF-A0A7S3SRA9-F1
#
_entry.id   AF-A0A7S3SRA9-F1
#
_cell.length_a   1.000
_cell.length_b   1.000
_cell.length_c   1.000
_cell.angle_alpha   90.00
_cell.angle_beta   90.00
_cell.angle_gamma   90.00
#
_symmetry.space_group_name_H-M   'P 1'
#
loop_
_entity.id
_entity.type
_entity.pdbx_description
1 polymer ?
#
loop_
_entity_poly.entity_id
_entity_poly.type
_entity_poly.pdbx_seq_one_letter_code
_entity_poly.pdbx_strand_id
1 'polypeptide(L)'
;LFLGTNWTTIFLGIEERSGIDDADAVLGFGSLNAIVDMMIGLVAVVLVFFSIGAVVAARRVAKVPTIRLASTKQPPELSIGTDLTWHLFLSHIWSTGQDAVGNIKSELQLLLPDIKIFLDVDDLNDIGALEDYIQRSQVILFFLSRGYFRSQNCLREIRSSLEQSKPIVLVQ
;
A
#
# COMPACT_ATOMS: atom_id res chain seq x y z
N LEU A 1 -52.65 4.11 -30.67
CA LEU A 1 -53.21 5.41 -30.23
C LEU A 1 -53.68 5.34 -28.77
N PHE A 2 -52.86 4.84 -27.83
CA PHE A 2 -53.28 4.65 -26.41
C PHE A 2 -52.17 4.94 -25.39
N LEU A 3 -50.95 5.28 -25.83
CA LEU A 3 -49.83 5.61 -24.95
C LEU A 3 -49.57 7.12 -24.81
N GLY A 4 -50.15 7.95 -25.69
CA GLY A 4 -49.97 9.41 -25.65
C GLY A 4 -50.89 10.13 -24.66
N THR A 5 -52.08 9.59 -24.41
CA THR A 5 -53.10 10.22 -23.55
C THR A 5 -52.84 10.02 -22.05
N ASN A 6 -52.09 8.98 -21.67
CA ASN A 6 -51.76 8.71 -20.27
C ASN A 6 -50.63 9.62 -19.76
N TRP A 7 -49.64 9.95 -20.62
CA TRP A 7 -48.56 10.86 -20.24
C TRP A 7 -49.05 12.29 -19.99
N THR A 8 -50.01 12.78 -20.77
CA THR A 8 -50.54 14.14 -20.56
C THR A 8 -51.32 14.28 -19.26
N THR A 9 -52.01 13.22 -18.79
CA THR A 9 -52.74 13.27 -17.50
C THR A 9 -51.82 13.23 -16.29
N ILE A 10 -50.66 12.57 -16.38
CA ILE A 10 -49.68 12.53 -15.29
C ILE A 10 -49.07 13.92 -15.05
N PHE A 11 -48.76 14.67 -16.12
CA PHE A 11 -48.17 16.01 -16.00
C PHE A 11 -49.21 17.12 -15.76
N LEU A 12 -50.47 16.94 -16.16
CA LEU A 12 -51.56 17.88 -15.85
C LEU A 12 -52.07 17.78 -14.39
N GLY A 13 -51.73 16.70 -13.69
CA GLY A 13 -52.05 16.50 -12.27
C GLY A 13 -50.96 16.96 -11.29
N ILE A 14 -49.81 17.43 -11.80
CA ILE A 14 -48.78 18.04 -10.97
C ILE A 14 -49.18 19.50 -10.76
N GLU A 15 -50.05 19.70 -9.78
CA GLU A 15 -50.27 21.01 -9.20
C GLU A 15 -48.94 21.45 -8.56
N GLU A 16 -48.31 22.50 -9.10
CA GLU A 16 -47.09 23.08 -8.55
C GLU A 16 -47.42 23.74 -7.20
N ARG A 17 -47.43 22.91 -6.18
CA ARG A 17 -47.61 23.29 -4.78
C ARG A 17 -46.30 23.83 -4.23
N SER A 18 -45.97 25.06 -4.62
CA SER A 18 -44.84 25.83 -4.11
C SER A 18 -45.25 26.69 -2.90
N GLY A 19 -46.03 26.11 -1.98
CA GLY A 19 -46.38 26.72 -0.72
C GLY A 19 -45.47 26.24 0.41
N ILE A 20 -45.00 27.16 1.26
CA ILE A 20 -44.25 26.84 2.50
C ILE A 20 -45.04 25.85 3.39
N ASP A 21 -46.38 25.86 3.29
CA ASP A 21 -47.30 24.95 3.97
C ASP A 21 -47.15 23.46 3.58
N ASP A 22 -46.72 23.15 2.34
CA ASP A 22 -46.64 21.75 1.88
C ASP A 22 -45.37 21.04 2.39
N ALA A 23 -44.31 21.80 2.70
CA ALA A 23 -43.11 21.25 3.34
C ALA A 23 -43.40 20.79 4.78
N ASP A 24 -44.26 21.52 5.51
CA ASP A 24 -44.69 21.16 6.86
C ASP A 24 -45.63 19.94 6.85
N ALA A 25 -46.51 19.84 5.84
CA ALA A 25 -47.44 18.72 5.72
C ALA A 25 -46.78 17.39 5.31
N VAL A 26 -45.71 17.42 4.51
CA VAL A 26 -45.05 16.20 3.98
C VAL A 26 -43.84 15.77 4.81
N LEU A 27 -43.09 16.73 5.36
CA LEU A 27 -41.86 16.46 6.12
C LEU A 27 -41.99 16.77 7.62
N GLY A 28 -43.04 17.47 8.06
CA GLY A 28 -43.32 17.76 9.48
C GLY A 28 -42.45 18.86 10.09
N PHE A 29 -41.92 19.78 9.28
CA PHE A 29 -40.98 20.80 9.75
C PHE A 29 -41.44 22.23 9.45
N GLY A 30 -41.72 23.00 10.50
CA GLY A 30 -42.21 24.38 10.42
C GLY A 30 -41.20 25.45 9.97
N SER A 31 -39.94 25.10 9.63
CA SER A 31 -39.01 26.06 9.00
C SER A 31 -37.91 25.39 8.17
N LEU A 32 -37.86 25.74 6.89
CA LEU A 32 -36.90 25.20 5.92
C LEU A 32 -35.46 25.69 6.15
N ASN A 33 -35.32 26.93 6.63
CA ASN A 33 -34.01 27.55 6.93
C ASN A 33 -33.27 26.82 8.07
N ALA A 34 -33.99 26.38 9.11
CA ALA A 34 -33.37 25.67 10.23
C ALA A 34 -32.78 24.31 9.81
N ILE A 35 -33.42 23.63 8.86
CA ILE A 35 -32.93 22.37 8.29
C ILE A 35 -31.67 22.62 7.46
N VAL A 36 -31.72 23.63 6.58
CA VAL A 36 -30.57 23.99 5.73
C VAL A 36 -29.36 24.35 6.60
N ASP A 37 -29.56 25.14 7.66
CA ASP A 37 -28.48 25.50 8.59
C ASP A 37 -27.91 24.28 9.34
N MET A 38 -28.76 23.33 9.78
CA MET A 38 -28.30 22.07 10.36
C MET A 38 -27.52 21.21 9.37
N MET A 39 -27.98 21.11 8.12
CA MET A 39 -27.32 20.33 7.08
C MET A 39 -25.95 20.93 6.74
N ILE A 40 -25.86 22.26 6.59
CA ILE A 40 -24.59 22.96 6.36
C ILE A 40 -23.65 22.75 7.56
N GLY A 41 -24.16 22.86 8.78
CA GLY A 41 -23.40 22.61 10.00
C GLY A 41 -22.84 21.18 10.06
N LEU A 42 -23.65 20.18 9.73
CA LEU A 42 -23.24 18.78 9.72
C LEU A 42 -22.16 18.52 8.66
N VAL A 43 -22.32 19.06 7.45
CA VAL A 43 -21.32 18.95 6.38
C VAL A 43 -20.01 19.62 6.78
N ALA A 44 -20.06 20.81 7.40
CA ALA A 44 -18.88 21.50 7.89
C ALA A 44 -18.14 20.68 8.95
N VAL A 45 -18.86 20.07 9.90
CA VAL A 45 -18.26 19.20 10.93
C VAL A 45 -17.60 17.97 10.29
N VAL A 46 -18.28 17.31 9.35
CA VAL A 46 -17.71 16.13 8.65
C VAL A 46 -16.44 16.51 7.88
N LEU A 47 -16.43 17.65 7.19
CA LEU A 47 -15.25 18.15 6.48
C LEU A 47 -14.09 18.46 7.42
N VAL A 48 -14.36 19.01 8.61
CA VAL A 48 -13.33 19.25 9.63
C VAL A 48 -12.76 17.93 10.13
N PHE A 49 -13.58 16.94 10.44
CA PHE A 49 -13.09 15.61 10.85
C PHE A 49 -12.25 14.94 9.75
N PHE A 50 -12.71 15.00 8.51
CA PHE A 50 -12.00 14.42 7.37
C PHE A 50 -10.64 15.11 7.14
N SER A 51 -10.60 16.43 7.19
CA SER A 51 -9.36 17.20 7.03
C SER A 51 -8.36 16.97 8.16
N ILE A 52 -8.82 16.87 9.42
CA ILE A 52 -7.97 16.46 10.55
C ILE A 52 -7.40 15.05 10.30
N GLY A 53 -8.23 14.09 9.90
CA GLY A 53 -7.81 12.74 9.57
C GLY A 53 -6.76 12.70 8.46
N ALA A 54 -6.96 13.46 7.38
CA ALA A 54 -6.03 13.57 6.28
C ALA A 54 -4.68 14.18 6.71
N VAL A 55 -4.70 15.24 7.53
CA VAL A 55 -3.47 15.85 8.07
C VAL A 55 -2.72 14.89 8.98
N VAL A 56 -3.42 14.13 9.84
CA VAL A 56 -2.81 13.12 10.70
C VAL A 56 -2.18 12.00 9.87
N ALA A 57 -2.88 11.49 8.85
CA ALA A 57 -2.36 10.48 7.94
C ALA A 57 -1.10 10.98 7.19
N ALA A 58 -1.17 12.19 6.62
CA ALA A 58 -0.05 12.81 5.92
C ALA A 58 1.17 13.03 6.85
N ARG A 59 0.93 13.49 8.09
CA ARG A 59 2.01 13.65 9.09
C ARG A 59 2.62 12.33 9.54
N ARG A 60 1.84 11.24 9.59
CA ARG A 60 2.36 9.90 9.90
C ARG A 60 3.27 9.39 8.79
N VAL A 61 2.84 9.53 7.54
CA VAL A 61 3.67 9.16 6.37
C VAL A 61 4.95 9.99 6.32
N ALA A 62 4.89 11.29 6.61
CA ALA A 62 6.06 12.17 6.62
C ALA A 62 7.07 11.88 7.74
N LYS A 63 6.67 11.18 8.81
CA LYS A 63 7.52 10.87 9.97
C LYS A 63 8.22 9.52 9.89
N VAL A 64 8.01 8.75 8.84
CA VAL A 64 8.74 7.48 8.65
C VAL A 64 10.22 7.82 8.49
N PRO A 65 11.11 7.31 9.36
CA PRO A 65 12.54 7.55 9.23
C PRO A 65 12.99 6.96 7.89
N THR A 66 13.45 7.82 6.98
CA THR A 66 14.01 7.41 5.69
C THR A 66 15.49 7.70 5.68
N ILE A 67 16.30 6.78 5.17
CA ILE A 67 17.73 7.01 4.97
C ILE A 67 17.85 8.03 3.84
N ARG A 68 18.57 9.12 4.11
CA ARG A 68 18.82 10.20 3.17
C ARG A 68 20.30 10.51 3.16
N LEU A 69 20.82 10.89 1.99
CA LEU A 69 22.22 11.25 1.88
C LEU A 69 22.50 12.46 2.78
N ALA A 70 23.48 12.36 3.68
CA ALA A 70 23.76 13.42 4.66
C ALA A 70 24.09 14.78 4.02
N SER A 71 24.68 14.75 2.82
CA SER A 71 25.06 15.93 2.06
C SER A 71 23.85 16.62 1.38
N THR A 72 23.03 15.88 0.64
CA THR A 72 21.97 16.47 -0.22
C THR A 72 20.55 16.32 0.36
N LYS A 73 20.38 15.52 1.43
CA LYS A 73 19.09 15.09 1.98
C LYS A 73 18.15 14.41 0.98
N GLN A 74 18.65 14.07 -0.21
CA GLN A 74 17.95 13.32 -1.23
C GLN A 74 17.93 11.83 -0.87
N PRO A 75 16.94 11.06 -1.37
CA PRO A 75 16.99 9.61 -1.27
C PRO A 75 18.30 9.10 -1.88
N PRO A 76 18.93 8.05 -1.31
CA PRO A 76 20.12 7.46 -1.89
C PRO A 76 19.79 6.93 -3.27
N GLU A 77 20.72 7.10 -4.21
CA GLU A 77 20.55 6.59 -5.56
C GLU A 77 20.64 5.06 -5.53
N LEU A 78 19.49 4.42 -5.67
CA LEU A 78 19.36 2.96 -5.78
C LEU A 78 19.49 2.58 -7.25
N SER A 79 20.72 2.66 -7.77
CA SER A 79 21.00 2.25 -9.15
C SER A 79 21.12 0.73 -9.23
N ILE A 80 20.19 0.09 -9.92
CA ILE A 80 20.30 -1.33 -10.27
C ILE A 80 21.31 -1.45 -11.42
N GLY A 81 22.26 -2.38 -11.30
CA GLY A 81 23.18 -2.70 -12.40
C GLY A 81 22.41 -3.12 -13.66
N THR A 82 22.97 -2.84 -14.84
CA THR A 82 22.34 -3.22 -16.12
C THR A 82 22.04 -4.73 -16.12
N ASP A 83 20.79 -5.09 -16.45
CA ASP A 83 20.26 -6.47 -16.49
C ASP A 83 19.95 -7.14 -15.13
N LEU A 84 19.93 -6.38 -14.03
CA LEU A 84 19.44 -6.87 -12.75
C LEU A 84 18.01 -6.36 -12.47
N THR A 85 17.21 -7.14 -11.74
CA THR A 85 15.82 -6.78 -11.38
C THR A 85 15.65 -6.46 -9.90
N TRP A 86 16.51 -7.02 -9.05
CA TRP A 86 16.42 -6.90 -7.59
C TRP A 86 17.73 -6.33 -7.02
N HIS A 87 17.60 -5.47 -6.01
CA HIS A 87 18.76 -4.92 -5.30
C HIS A 87 19.29 -5.94 -4.28
N LEU A 88 18.36 -6.61 -3.60
CA LEU A 88 18.67 -7.52 -2.49
C LEU A 88 17.85 -8.80 -2.61
N PHE A 89 18.52 -9.94 -2.50
CA PHE A 89 17.90 -11.24 -2.30
C PHE A 89 18.03 -11.65 -0.84
N LEU A 90 16.92 -12.00 -0.19
CA LEU A 90 16.90 -12.45 1.19
C LEU A 90 16.80 -13.98 1.26
N SER A 91 17.93 -14.63 1.52
CA SER A 91 17.97 -16.08 1.72
C SER A 91 17.84 -16.42 3.20
N HIS A 92 16.93 -17.34 3.51
CA HIS A 92 16.66 -17.78 4.86
C HIS A 92 16.16 -19.23 4.88
N ILE A 93 16.15 -19.84 6.06
CA ILE A 93 15.45 -21.12 6.26
C ILE A 93 14.01 -20.85 6.69
N TRP A 94 13.04 -21.38 5.94
CA TRP A 94 11.61 -21.15 6.20
C TRP A 94 11.19 -21.53 7.62
N SER A 95 11.80 -22.57 8.21
CA SER A 95 11.38 -23.08 9.52
C SER A 95 11.72 -22.17 10.71
N THR A 96 12.71 -21.29 10.60
CA THR A 96 13.17 -20.48 11.75
C THR A 96 13.54 -19.04 11.41
N GLY A 97 13.65 -18.68 10.13
CA GLY A 97 14.11 -17.36 9.70
C GLY A 97 13.02 -16.44 9.15
N GLN A 98 11.81 -16.96 8.91
CA GLN A 98 10.77 -16.26 8.15
C GLN A 98 10.36 -14.92 8.77
N ASP A 99 10.02 -14.92 10.06
CA ASP A 99 9.58 -13.70 10.76
C ASP A 99 10.69 -12.63 10.81
N ALA A 100 11.93 -13.05 11.08
CA ALA A 100 13.07 -12.14 11.16
C ALA A 100 13.37 -11.49 9.80
N VAL A 101 13.34 -12.29 8.73
CA VAL A 101 13.60 -11.80 7.37
C VAL A 101 12.46 -10.92 6.85
N GLY A 102 11.21 -11.24 7.19
CA GLY A 102 10.06 -10.37 6.93
C GLY A 102 10.18 -9.00 7.60
N ASN A 103 10.67 -8.98 8.85
CA ASN A 103 10.96 -7.72 9.55
C ASN A 103 12.10 -6.95 8.88
N ILE A 104 13.19 -7.61 8.48
CA ILE A 104 14.29 -6.98 7.75
C ILE A 104 13.79 -6.36 6.44
N LYS A 105 12.98 -7.09 5.65
CA LYS A 105 12.37 -6.56 4.41
C LYS A 105 11.54 -5.32 4.71
N SER A 106 10.68 -5.39 5.72
CA SER A 106 9.78 -4.29 6.11
C SER A 106 10.55 -3.05 6.58
N GLU A 107 11.55 -3.22 7.44
CA GLU A 107 12.39 -2.11 7.91
C GLU A 107 13.20 -1.49 6.78
N LEU A 108 13.79 -2.30 5.90
CA LEU A 108 14.52 -1.79 4.74
C LEU A 108 13.62 -1.02 3.79
N GLN A 109 12.38 -1.47 3.54
CA GLN A 109 11.43 -0.75 2.70
C GLN A 109 10.94 0.55 3.35
N LEU A 110 10.83 0.61 4.68
CA LEU A 110 10.54 1.85 5.38
C LEU A 110 11.69 2.86 5.28
N LEU A 111 12.92 2.37 5.42
CA LEU A 111 14.13 3.19 5.36
C LEU A 111 14.45 3.63 3.92
N LEU A 112 14.17 2.79 2.93
CA LEU A 112 14.49 2.94 1.52
C LEU A 112 13.25 2.60 0.65
N PRO A 113 12.30 3.52 0.45
CA PRO A 113 11.01 3.22 -0.19
C PRO A 113 11.11 2.65 -1.62
N ASP A 114 12.18 2.95 -2.34
CA ASP A 114 12.37 2.51 -3.74
C ASP A 114 13.19 1.20 -3.86
N ILE A 115 13.52 0.55 -2.74
CA ILE A 115 14.31 -0.69 -2.77
C ILE A 115 13.46 -1.89 -3.22
N LYS A 116 13.95 -2.56 -4.26
CA LYS A 116 13.42 -3.87 -4.71
C LYS A 116 14.14 -4.99 -3.99
N ILE A 117 13.43 -5.67 -3.10
CA ILE A 117 13.93 -6.81 -2.31
C ILE A 117 13.12 -8.04 -2.68
N PHE A 118 13.81 -9.11 -3.06
CA PHE A 118 13.20 -10.41 -3.31
C PHE A 118 13.14 -11.23 -2.01
N LEU A 119 11.96 -11.77 -1.70
CA LEU A 119 11.76 -12.75 -0.63
C LEU A 119 11.03 -13.97 -1.19
N ASP A 120 11.64 -15.14 -1.04
CA ASP A 120 11.11 -16.43 -1.49
C ASP A 120 9.68 -16.76 -1.02
N VAL A 121 9.28 -16.38 0.20
CA VAL A 121 7.91 -16.61 0.70
C VAL A 121 6.86 -15.76 -0.04
N ASP A 122 7.24 -14.56 -0.49
CA ASP A 122 6.31 -13.61 -1.09
C ASP A 122 6.31 -13.67 -2.62
N ASP A 123 7.47 -13.96 -3.21
CA ASP A 123 7.77 -13.67 -4.61
C ASP A 123 8.07 -14.93 -5.44
N LEU A 124 8.11 -16.12 -4.84
CA LEU A 124 8.48 -17.37 -5.52
C LEU A 124 7.27 -18.11 -6.12
N ASN A 125 7.19 -18.12 -7.45
CA ASN A 125 6.21 -18.94 -8.18
C ASN A 125 6.64 -20.41 -8.33
N ASP A 126 7.94 -20.68 -8.38
CA ASP A 126 8.52 -22.02 -8.53
C ASP A 126 9.89 -22.11 -7.84
N ILE A 127 10.08 -23.14 -7.00
CA ILE A 127 11.33 -23.45 -6.28
C ILE A 127 12.46 -23.82 -7.26
N GLY A 128 12.11 -24.30 -8.46
CA GLY A 128 13.08 -24.63 -9.51
C GLY A 128 13.79 -23.42 -10.14
N ALA A 129 13.26 -22.19 -9.96
CA ALA A 129 13.80 -20.97 -10.56
C ALA A 129 14.59 -20.10 -9.57
N LEU A 130 14.93 -20.62 -8.40
CA LEU A 130 15.60 -19.88 -7.33
C LEU A 130 16.97 -19.32 -7.78
N GLU A 131 17.70 -20.09 -8.58
CA GLU A 131 18.97 -19.68 -9.16
C GLU A 131 18.86 -18.47 -10.11
N ASP A 132 17.77 -18.37 -10.87
CA ASP A 132 17.53 -17.25 -11.79
C ASP A 132 17.30 -15.94 -11.02
N TYR A 133 16.62 -16.01 -9.86
CA TYR A 133 16.40 -14.85 -9.00
C TYR A 133 17.70 -14.37 -8.35
N ILE A 134 18.58 -15.30 -7.94
CA ILE A 134 19.93 -14.96 -7.46
C ILE A 134 20.72 -14.26 -8.57
N GLN A 135 20.62 -14.76 -9.81
CA GLN A 135 21.29 -14.14 -10.94
C GLN A 135 20.84 -12.71 -11.21
N ARG A 136 19.53 -12.46 -11.11
CA ARG A 136 18.94 -11.14 -11.30
C ARG A 136 19.03 -10.22 -10.07
N SER A 137 19.70 -10.67 -9.02
CA SER A 137 19.91 -9.90 -7.79
C SER A 137 21.32 -9.31 -7.73
N GLN A 138 21.43 -8.09 -7.21
CA GLN A 138 22.71 -7.39 -7.09
C GLN A 138 23.49 -7.81 -5.85
N VAL A 139 22.82 -7.96 -4.71
CA VAL A 139 23.41 -8.37 -3.43
C VAL A 139 22.58 -9.51 -2.84
N ILE A 140 23.25 -10.46 -2.20
CA ILE A 140 22.60 -11.58 -1.52
C ILE A 140 22.83 -11.42 -0.02
N LEU A 141 21.77 -11.50 0.77
CA LEU A 141 21.84 -11.50 2.23
C LEU A 141 21.41 -12.88 2.74
N PHE A 142 22.31 -13.51 3.51
CA PHE A 142 22.05 -14.77 4.18
C PHE A 142 21.71 -14.53 5.64
N PHE A 143 20.49 -14.93 6.02
CA PHE A 143 20.04 -14.90 7.40
C PHE A 143 20.33 -16.25 8.08
N LEU A 144 21.36 -16.27 8.92
CA LEU A 144 21.96 -17.45 9.53
C LEU A 144 21.24 -17.86 10.81
N SER A 145 20.05 -18.44 10.69
CA SER A 145 19.32 -19.01 11.82
C SER A 145 19.61 -20.50 12.04
N ARG A 146 18.98 -21.08 13.09
CA ARG A 146 19.23 -22.47 13.49
C ARG A 146 18.86 -23.45 12.38
N GLY A 147 19.86 -24.21 11.92
CA GLY A 147 19.67 -25.22 10.88
C GLY A 147 19.80 -24.70 9.45
N TYR A 148 20.18 -23.44 9.25
CA TYR A 148 20.37 -22.85 7.93
C TYR A 148 21.28 -23.69 7.02
N PHE A 149 22.48 -24.05 7.49
CA PHE A 149 23.42 -24.92 6.74
C PHE A 149 22.99 -26.39 6.61
N ARG A 150 21.87 -26.81 7.21
CA ARG A 150 21.32 -28.16 7.04
C ARG A 150 20.28 -28.23 5.91
N SER A 151 19.76 -27.08 5.49
CA SER A 151 18.77 -26.99 4.41
C SER A 151 19.44 -27.12 3.05
N GLN A 152 18.97 -28.07 2.23
CA GLN A 152 19.50 -28.26 0.87
C GLN A 152 19.22 -27.05 -0.03
N ASN A 153 18.08 -26.39 0.14
CA ASN A 153 17.73 -25.20 -0.63
C ASN A 153 18.67 -24.04 -0.30
N CYS A 154 18.92 -23.76 0.98
CA CYS A 154 19.85 -22.71 1.38
C CYS A 154 21.28 -22.99 0.90
N LEU A 155 21.71 -24.25 0.90
CA LEU A 155 23.01 -24.63 0.35
C LEU A 155 23.11 -24.43 -1.17
N ARG A 156 22.01 -24.66 -1.92
CA ARG A 156 21.94 -24.33 -3.36
C ARG A 156 22.08 -22.83 -3.59
N GLU A 157 21.41 -22.01 -2.78
CA GLU A 157 21.50 -20.56 -2.87
C GLU A 157 22.91 -20.06 -2.59
N ILE A 158 23.57 -20.59 -1.55
CA ILE A 158 24.97 -20.29 -1.23
C ILE A 158 25.87 -20.66 -2.40
N ARG A 159 25.73 -21.88 -2.93
CA ARG A 159 26.56 -22.33 -4.06
C ARG A 159 26.37 -21.44 -5.28
N SER A 160 25.13 -21.15 -5.68
CA SER A 160 24.84 -20.29 -6.83
C SER A 160 25.39 -18.87 -6.63
N SER A 161 25.27 -18.31 -5.43
CA SER A 161 25.80 -16.98 -5.11
C SER A 161 27.32 -16.92 -5.20
N LEU A 162 28.00 -17.98 -4.75
CA LEU A 162 29.46 -18.11 -4.83
C LEU A 162 29.94 -18.33 -6.27
N GLU A 163 29.29 -19.20 -7.03
CA GLU A 163 29.59 -19.45 -8.45
C GLU A 163 29.48 -18.16 -9.28
N GLN A 164 28.51 -17.31 -8.95
CA GLN A 164 28.29 -16.03 -9.61
C GLN A 164 29.10 -14.86 -8.99
N SER A 165 29.93 -15.14 -7.97
CA SER A 165 30.73 -14.13 -7.26
C SER A 165 29.92 -12.91 -6.80
N LYS A 166 28.67 -13.14 -6.35
CA LYS A 166 27.79 -12.06 -5.89
C LYS A 166 28.30 -11.48 -4.57
N PRO A 167 28.14 -10.18 -4.32
CA PRO A 167 28.34 -9.59 -2.99
C PRO A 167 27.42 -10.26 -1.97
N ILE A 168 28.01 -10.73 -0.86
CA ILE A 168 27.31 -11.47 0.19
C ILE A 168 27.34 -10.68 1.49
N VAL A 169 26.16 -10.55 2.12
CA VAL A 169 25.98 -10.00 3.47
C VAL A 169 25.49 -11.13 4.39
N LEU A 170 26.11 -11.28 5.55
CA LEU A 170 25.71 -12.27 6.54
C LEU A 170 25.04 -11.57 7.72
N VAL A 171 23.88 -12.06 8.14
CA VAL A 171 23.12 -11.56 9.29
C VAL A 171 22.73 -12.75 10.17
N GLN A 172 22.73 -12.58 11.50
CA GLN A 172 22.43 -13.63 12.48
C GLN A 172 21.33 -13.19 13.44
#